data_AF-A0A8S2TVS3-F1
#
_entry.id   AF-A0A8S2TVS3-F1
#
_cell.length_a   1.000
_cell.length_b   1.000
_cell.length_c   1.000
_cell.angle_alpha   90.00
_cell.angle_beta   90.00
_cell.angle_gamma   90.00
#
_symmetry.space_group_name_H-M   'P 1'
#
loop_
_entity.id
_entity.type
_entity.pdbx_description
1 polymer ?
#
loop_
_entity_poly.entity_id
_entity_poly.type
_entity_poly.pdbx_seq_one_letter_code
_entity_poly.pdbx_strand_id
1 'polypeptide(L)' 'MRDVIVFPINGQRPHSNEIAGSDLDGDQYWVYWGDRFTIEQHVEPLSYTGAKKIEVSSITPE' A
#
# COMPACT_ATOMS: atom_id res chain seq x y z
N MET A 1 6.36 -19.12 7.56
CA MET A 1 5.37 -18.20 6.97
C MET A 1 4.15 -19.02 6.60
N ARG A 2 2.98 -18.64 7.11
CA ARG A 2 1.71 -19.28 6.81
C ARG A 2 0.65 -18.19 6.72
N ASP A 3 -0.27 -18.31 5.79
CA ASP A 3 -1.42 -17.40 5.61
C ASP A 3 -1.02 -15.93 5.37
N VAL A 4 0.08 -15.74 4.62
CA VAL A 4 0.59 -14.42 4.22
C VAL A 4 0.91 -14.42 2.73
N ILE A 5 0.82 -13.23 2.11
CA ILE A 5 1.39 -12.97 0.79
C ILE A 5 2.81 -12.41 0.95
N VAL A 6 3.73 -12.84 0.08
CA VAL A 6 5.12 -12.39 0.10
C VAL A 6 5.38 -11.58 -1.17
N PHE A 7 5.81 -10.34 -0.99
CA PHE A 7 6.21 -9.48 -2.10
C PHE A 7 7.73 -9.54 -2.33
N PRO A 8 8.19 -9.40 -3.59
CA PRO A 8 9.60 -9.21 -3.90
C PRO A 8 10.15 -7.92 -3.26
N ILE A 9 11.40 -7.98 -2.79
CA ILE A 9 12.09 -6.84 -2.18
C ILE A 9 12.89 -6.02 -3.21
N ASN A 10 13.15 -6.58 -4.40
CA ASN A 10 13.91 -5.95 -5.45
C ASN A 10 12.96 -5.43 -6.54
N GLY A 11 13.16 -4.20 -6.97
CA GLY A 11 12.32 -3.56 -7.99
C GLY A 11 12.46 -2.04 -7.94
N GLN A 12 11.72 -1.34 -8.80
CA GLN A 12 11.72 0.13 -8.82
C GLN A 12 10.97 0.73 -7.63
N ARG A 13 9.91 0.06 -7.17
CA ARG A 13 9.04 0.49 -6.07
C ARG A 13 8.46 -0.75 -5.37
N PRO A 14 8.31 -0.74 -4.03
CA PRO A 14 7.64 -1.83 -3.32
C PRO A 14 6.16 -1.94 -3.68
N HIS A 15 5.64 -3.16 -3.87
CA HIS A 15 4.23 -3.38 -4.22
C HIS A 15 3.25 -2.86 -3.17
N SER A 16 3.59 -2.92 -1.88
CA SER A 16 2.77 -2.31 -0.82
C SER A 16 2.52 -0.82 -1.12
N ASN A 17 3.58 -0.08 -1.46
CA ASN A 17 3.50 1.35 -1.75
C ASN A 17 2.72 1.66 -3.03
N GLU A 18 2.65 0.72 -3.98
CA GLU A 18 1.86 0.84 -5.22
C GLU A 18 0.37 0.65 -4.96
N ILE A 19 0.02 -0.08 -3.89
CA ILE A 19 -1.35 -0.40 -3.52
C ILE A 19 -1.82 0.65 -2.50
N ALA A 20 -2.32 1.78 -3.02
CA ALA A 20 -2.91 2.87 -2.22
C ALA A 20 -1.98 3.51 -1.16
N GLY A 21 -0.65 3.37 -1.32
CA GLY A 21 0.31 3.85 -0.32
C GLY A 21 0.35 3.01 0.95
N SER A 22 -0.06 1.75 0.87
CA SER A 22 -0.01 0.74 1.94
C SER A 22 1.42 0.43 2.38
N ASP A 23 1.56 -0.14 3.58
CA ASP A 23 2.82 -0.67 4.09
C ASP A 23 2.66 -2.13 4.58
N LEU A 24 3.59 -2.59 5.44
CA LEU A 24 3.61 -3.96 5.97
C LEU A 24 3.49 -3.98 7.50
N ASP A 25 2.79 -3.00 8.09
CA ASP A 25 2.58 -2.89 9.54
C ASP A 25 1.31 -3.61 10.05
N GLY A 26 0.48 -4.10 9.12
CA GLY A 26 -0.80 -4.76 9.43
C GLY A 26 -1.82 -4.76 8.30
N ASP A 27 -1.53 -4.08 7.19
CA ASP A 27 -2.41 -4.02 6.02
C ASP A 27 -2.75 -5.39 5.44
N GLN A 28 -4.00 -5.51 4.96
CA GLN A 28 -4.51 -6.72 4.32
C GLN A 28 -4.74 -6.49 2.83
N TYR A 29 -4.40 -7.51 2.04
CA TYR A 29 -4.47 -7.46 0.59
C TYR A 29 -5.60 -8.36 0.09
N TRP A 30 -6.38 -7.85 -0.84
CA TRP A 30 -7.26 -8.71 -1.64
C TRP A 30 -6.41 -9.42 -2.68
N VAL A 31 -6.40 -10.75 -2.65
CA VAL A 31 -5.62 -11.57 -3.58
C VAL A 31 -6.54 -12.51 -4.33
N TYR A 32 -6.36 -12.59 -5.65
CA TYR A 32 -7.19 -13.37 -6.54
C TYR A 32 -6.33 -14.22 -7.47
N TRP A 33 -6.63 -15.51 -7.52
CA TRP A 33 -5.95 -16.54 -8.33
C TRP A 33 -6.92 -17.32 -9.24
N GLY A 34 -8.18 -16.87 -9.32
CA GLY A 34 -9.15 -17.50 -10.22
C GLY A 34 -8.91 -17.13 -11.68
N ASP A 35 -9.57 -17.85 -12.57
CA ASP A 35 -9.50 -17.69 -14.02
C ASP A 35 -10.64 -16.84 -14.59
N ARG A 36 -11.54 -16.36 -13.73
CA ARG A 36 -12.78 -15.68 -14.14
C ARG A 36 -12.57 -14.22 -14.51
N PHE A 37 -11.50 -13.60 -14.02
CA PHE A 37 -11.15 -12.22 -14.31
C PHE A 37 -9.85 -12.18 -15.11
N THR A 38 -9.88 -11.49 -16.25
CA THR A 38 -8.68 -11.18 -17.04
C THR A 38 -8.34 -9.72 -16.82
N ILE A 39 -7.04 -9.41 -16.62
CA ILE A 39 -6.57 -8.03 -16.61
C ILE A 39 -6.59 -7.53 -18.06
N GLU A 40 -7.54 -6.66 -18.39
CA GLU A 40 -7.65 -6.09 -19.74
C GLU A 40 -6.64 -4.97 -20.01
N GLN A 41 -6.20 -4.27 -18.95
CA GLN A 41 -5.27 -3.15 -19.05
C GLN A 41 -4.33 -3.10 -17.85
N HIS A 42 -3.03 -2.90 -18.13
CA HIS A 42 -2.04 -2.51 -17.13
C HIS A 42 -1.99 -0.98 -17.05
N VAL A 43 -2.05 -0.45 -15.84
CA VAL A 43 -1.93 0.98 -15.55
C VAL A 43 -0.72 1.22 -14.67
N GLU A 44 -0.04 2.34 -14.89
CA GLU A 44 1.08 2.75 -14.03
C GLU A 44 0.58 3.00 -12.60
N PRO A 45 1.39 2.70 -11.57
CA PRO A 45 1.04 2.98 -10.19
C PRO A 45 0.71 4.45 -9.98
N LEU A 46 -0.39 4.74 -9.28
CA LEU A 46 -0.73 6.11 -8.93
C LEU A 46 0.31 6.67 -7.96
N SER A 47 0.75 7.90 -8.19
CA SER A 47 1.59 8.61 -7.24
C SER A 47 0.75 9.02 -6.03
N TYR A 48 0.85 8.26 -4.94
CA TYR A 48 0.27 8.64 -3.65
C TYR A 48 1.17 9.66 -2.95
N THR A 49 0.79 10.92 -2.94
CA THR A 49 1.39 11.94 -2.07
C THR A 49 0.68 11.91 -0.72
N GLY A 50 1.40 11.51 0.33
CA GLY A 50 0.86 11.41 1.69
C GLY A 50 0.25 12.72 2.19
N ALA A 51 -0.73 12.61 3.09
CA ALA A 51 -1.37 13.77 3.69
C ALA A 51 -0.34 14.65 4.44
N LYS A 52 -0.47 15.96 4.31
CA LYS A 52 0.36 16.89 5.07
C LYS A 52 0.03 16.73 6.55
N LYS A 53 1.02 16.41 7.38
CA LYS A 53 0.85 16.32 8.83
C LYS A 53 0.29 17.63 9.36
N ILE A 54 -0.83 17.55 10.09
CA ILE A 54 -1.36 18.70 10.82
C ILE A 54 -0.47 18.90 12.04
N GLU A 55 0.26 20.01 12.10
CA GLU A 55 0.98 20.41 13.30
C GLU A 55 -0.03 20.95 14.31
N VAL A 56 -0.37 20.13 15.31
CA VAL A 56 -1.19 20.56 16.43
C VAL A 56 -0.28 21.33 17.38
N SER A 57 -0.54 22.63 17.56
CA SER A 57 0.14 23.43 18.59
C SER A 57 -0.11 22.78 19.94
N SER A 58 0.96 22.38 20.64
CA SER A 58 0.89 21.83 21.99
C SER A 58 0.06 22.77 22.86
N ILE A 59 -1.08 22.29 23.36
CA ILE A 59 -1.80 22.98 24.42
C ILE A 59 -0.92 22.83 25.67
N THR A 60 -0.21 23.88 26.06
CA THR A 60 0.43 23.97 27.37
C THR A 60 -0.69 24.03 28.43
N PRO A 61 -0.71 23.12 29.42
CA PRO A 61 -1.56 23.31 30.58
C PRO A 61 -1.00 24.47 31.41
N GLU A 62 -1.84 25.47 31.69
CA GLU A 62 -1.61 26.48 32.74
C GLU A 62 -1.56 25.83 34.13
#